data_AF-A0A147BTH9-F1
#
_entry.id   AF-A0A147BTH9-F1
#
_cell.length_a   1.000
_cell.length_b   1.000
_cell.length_c   1.000
_cell.angle_alpha   90.00
_cell.angle_beta   90.00
_cell.angle_gamma   90.00
#
_symmetry.space_group_name_H-M   'P 1'
#
loop_
_entity.id
_entity.type
_entity.pdbx_description
1 polymer ?
#
loop_
_entity_poly.entity_id
_entity_poly.type
_entity_poly.pdbx_seq_one_letter_code
_entity_poly.pdbx_strand_id
1 'polypeptide(L)'
;QYIGQTGRCLNDRLREHQMDAERAASDSQHPIVIHGRKCPGCAPNFAGTTAMGGHCERVGREIIEAYRGATSPQNISTPSISLSRKKIIFLRPTMEAER
;
A
#
# COMPACT_ATOMS: atom_id res chain seq x y z
N GLN A 1 4.36 1.52 7.45
CA GLN A 1 3.28 1.99 6.56
C GLN A 1 2.83 0.84 5.68
N TYR A 2 1.56 0.80 5.28
CA TYR A 2 1.05 -0.12 4.26
C TYR A 2 0.63 0.69 3.05
N ILE A 3 1.18 0.39 1.88
CA ILE A 3 0.82 1.03 0.61
C ILE A 3 0.20 -0.02 -0.30
N GLY A 4 -1.01 0.21 -0.78
CA GLY A 4 -1.70 -0.72 -1.66
C GLY A 4 -2.54 0.02 -2.70
N GLN A 5 -2.88 -0.67 -3.80
CA GLN A 5 -3.88 -0.21 -4.76
C GLN A 5 -5.24 -0.86 -4.55
N THR A 6 -6.28 -0.15 -4.98
CA THR A 6 -7.61 -0.72 -5.14
C THR A 6 -8.32 -0.13 -6.35
N GLY A 7 -9.04 -0.98 -7.08
CA GLY A 7 -10.06 -0.56 -8.05
C GLY A 7 -11.47 -0.48 -7.45
N ARG A 8 -11.62 -0.86 -6.18
CA ARG A 8 -12.87 -0.81 -5.41
C ARG A 8 -12.87 0.39 -4.47
N CYS A 9 -14.02 0.66 -3.86
CA CYS A 9 -14.17 1.69 -2.84
C CYS A 9 -13.11 1.53 -1.73
N LEU A 10 -12.43 2.63 -1.37
CA LEU A 10 -11.39 2.66 -0.35
C LEU A 10 -11.92 2.17 1.01
N ASN A 11 -13.13 2.57 1.38
CA ASN A 11 -13.74 2.21 2.66
C ASN A 11 -13.99 0.70 2.79
N ASP A 12 -14.40 0.05 1.69
CA ASP A 12 -14.60 -1.40 1.69
C ASP A 12 -13.28 -2.13 1.85
N ARG A 13 -12.22 -1.67 1.16
CA ARG A 13 -10.87 -2.22 1.34
C ARG A 13 -10.31 -2.02 2.72
N LEU A 14 -10.53 -0.86 3.33
CA LEU A 14 -10.10 -0.62 4.71
C LEU A 14 -10.84 -1.52 5.70
N ARG A 15 -12.14 -1.75 5.50
CA ARG A 15 -12.91 -2.69 6.32
C ARG A 15 -12.38 -4.11 6.21
N GLU A 16 -12.03 -4.55 5.00
CA GLU A 16 -11.40 -5.87 4.79
C GLU A 16 -10.07 -5.97 5.52
N HIS A 17 -9.17 -4.98 5.37
CA HIS A 17 -7.90 -4.96 6.08
C HIS A 17 -8.05 -4.95 7.60
N GLN A 18 -9.07 -4.25 8.11
CA GLN A 18 -9.39 -4.24 9.54
C GLN A 18 -9.85 -5.63 10.01
N MET A 19 -10.74 -6.27 9.26
CA MET A 19 -11.18 -7.63 9.56
C MET A 19 -10.03 -8.64 9.52
N ASP A 20 -9.16 -8.53 8.51
CA ASP A 20 -7.96 -9.37 8.38
C ASP A 20 -7.02 -9.19 9.57
N ALA A 21 -6.88 -7.96 10.09
CA ALA A 21 -6.03 -7.65 11.24
C ALA A 21 -6.63 -8.15 12.56
N GLU A 22 -7.92 -7.95 12.77
CA GLU A 22 -8.62 -8.29 14.02
C GLU A 22 -8.93 -9.79 14.15
N ARG A 23 -9.19 -10.47 13.03
CA ARG A 23 -9.64 -11.87 12.98
C ARG A 23 -8.61 -12.78 12.34
N ALA A 24 -7.34 -12.37 12.34
CA ALA A 24 -6.27 -13.11 11.70
C ALA A 24 -6.12 -14.52 12.28
N ALA A 25 -6.26 -15.53 11.42
CA ALA A 25 -5.80 -16.88 11.73
C ALA A 25 -4.29 -16.88 12.01
N SER A 26 -3.80 -17.82 12.82
CA SER A 26 -2.39 -17.90 13.23
C SER A 26 -1.42 -18.01 12.05
N ASP A 27 -1.87 -18.52 10.90
CA ASP A 27 -1.12 -18.70 9.66
C ASP A 27 -1.31 -17.57 8.62
N SER A 28 -2.06 -16.51 8.94
CA SER A 28 -2.32 -15.39 8.03
C SER A 28 -1.03 -14.78 7.47
N GLN A 29 -1.01 -14.60 6.15
CA GLN A 29 0.10 -13.99 5.40
C GLN A 29 -0.13 -12.51 5.09
N HIS A 30 -1.18 -11.90 5.65
CA HIS A 30 -1.47 -10.50 5.39
C HIS A 30 -0.35 -9.60 5.95
N PRO A 31 0.24 -8.66 5.17
CA PRO A 31 1.40 -7.87 5.61
C PRO A 31 1.19 -7.10 6.93
N ILE A 32 -0.01 -6.54 7.13
CA ILE A 32 -0.38 -5.85 8.39
C ILE A 32 -0.30 -6.82 9.58
N VAL A 33 -0.81 -8.04 9.41
CA VAL A 33 -0.79 -9.08 10.46
C VAL A 33 0.63 -9.53 10.76
N ILE A 34 1.41 -9.83 9.72
CA ILE A 34 2.82 -10.23 9.86
C ILE A 34 3.61 -9.16 10.60
N HIS A 35 3.42 -7.88 10.24
CA HIS A 35 4.12 -6.77 10.89
C HIS A 35 3.69 -6.62 12.35
N GLY A 36 2.39 -6.65 12.66
CA GLY A 36 1.88 -6.55 14.03
C GLY A 36 2.40 -7.64 14.96
N ARG A 37 2.66 -8.85 14.43
CA ARG A 37 3.30 -9.95 15.20
C ARG A 37 4.79 -9.74 15.45
N LYS A 38 5.50 -9.09 14.53
CA LYS A 38 6.96 -8.92 14.56
C LYS A 38 7.42 -7.63 15.23
N CYS A 39 6.57 -6.61 15.30
CA CYS A 39 6.92 -5.28 15.80
C CYS A 39 6.03 -4.90 16.99
N PRO A 40 6.46 -5.21 18.23
CA PRO A 40 5.74 -4.79 19.43
C PRO A 40 5.64 -3.26 19.48
N GLY A 41 4.41 -2.74 19.61
CA GLY A 41 4.15 -1.30 19.67
C GLY A 41 3.61 -0.68 18.37
N CYS A 42 3.57 -1.44 17.26
CA CYS A 42 2.85 -1.01 16.07
C CYS A 42 1.40 -1.51 16.08
N ALA A 43 0.47 -0.61 15.77
CA ALA A 43 -0.94 -0.91 15.52
C ALA A 43 -1.39 -0.26 14.21
N PRO A 44 -2.29 -0.90 13.44
CA PRO A 44 -2.82 -0.30 12.22
C PRO A 44 -3.67 0.94 12.56
N ASN A 45 -3.42 2.05 11.86
CA ASN A 45 -4.24 3.25 11.93
C ASN A 45 -5.08 3.39 10.65
N PHE A 46 -6.23 2.73 10.60
CA PHE A 46 -7.11 2.76 9.43
C PHE A 46 -7.75 4.15 9.22
N ALA A 47 -8.10 4.86 10.29
CA ALA A 47 -8.71 6.19 10.22
C ALA A 47 -7.76 7.25 9.62
N GLY A 48 -6.44 7.09 9.81
CA GLY A 48 -5.42 7.95 9.21
C GLY A 48 -5.07 7.63 7.75
N THR A 49 -5.83 6.77 7.07
CA THR A 49 -5.54 6.41 5.67
C THR A 49 -5.80 7.59 4.73
N THR A 50 -4.88 7.82 3.81
CA THR A 50 -5.00 8.85 2.76
C THR A 50 -4.92 8.22 1.37
N ALA A 51 -5.71 8.72 0.42
CA ALA A 51 -5.51 8.41 -1.00
C ALA A 51 -4.28 9.16 -1.53
N MET A 52 -3.36 8.47 -2.22
CA MET A 52 -2.08 9.02 -2.70
C MET A 52 -2.03 9.26 -4.23
N GLY A 53 -3.15 9.04 -4.91
CA GLY A 53 -3.28 9.12 -6.36
C GLY A 53 -4.37 8.17 -6.88
N GLY A 54 -4.74 8.35 -8.15
CA GLY A 54 -5.77 7.54 -8.80
C GLY A 54 -5.54 7.45 -10.30
N HIS A 55 -6.05 6.38 -10.90
CA HIS A 55 -6.02 6.18 -12.35
C HIS A 55 -7.20 5.28 -12.77
N CYS A 56 -7.80 5.54 -13.92
CA CYS A 56 -8.92 4.75 -14.45
C CYS A 56 -8.49 3.30 -14.73
N GLU A 57 -7.35 3.13 -15.40
CA GLU A 57 -6.77 1.82 -15.70
C GLU A 57 -6.10 1.17 -14.50
N ARG A 58 -6.26 -0.15 -14.40
CA ARG A 58 -5.61 -0.99 -13.38
C ARG A 58 -4.09 -0.81 -13.38
N VAL A 59 -3.45 -0.91 -14.55
CA VAL A 59 -1.99 -0.82 -14.68
C VAL A 59 -1.49 0.56 -14.20
N GLY A 60 -2.24 1.63 -14.46
CA GLY A 60 -1.89 2.96 -13.95
C GLY A 60 -1.86 3.01 -12.42
N ARG A 61 -2.85 2.41 -11.75
CA ARG A 61 -2.87 2.31 -10.28
C ARG A 61 -1.71 1.46 -9.73
N GLU A 62 -1.38 0.36 -10.41
CA GLU A 62 -0.24 -0.49 -10.03
C GLU A 62 1.10 0.24 -10.20
N ILE A 63 1.25 1.11 -11.22
CA ILE A 63 2.42 1.97 -11.39
C ILE A 63 2.53 2.98 -10.24
N ILE A 64 1.43 3.65 -9.88
CA ILE A 64 1.39 4.60 -8.76
C ILE A 64 1.74 3.89 -7.44
N GLU A 65 1.14 2.73 -7.16
CA GLU A 65 1.44 1.91 -5.98
C GLU A 65 2.92 1.53 -5.93
N ALA A 66 3.48 1.01 -7.03
CA ALA A 66 4.87 0.60 -7.08
C ALA A 66 5.84 1.78 -6.87
N TYR A 67 5.52 2.95 -7.42
CA TYR A 67 6.33 4.16 -7.20
C TYR A 67 6.28 4.63 -5.74
N ARG A 68 5.08 4.77 -5.16
CA ARG A 68 4.89 5.20 -3.77
C ARG A 68 5.50 4.18 -2.79
N GLY A 69 5.35 2.88 -3.05
CA GLY A 69 5.99 1.81 -2.30
C GLY A 69 7.52 1.86 -2.36
N ALA A 70 8.09 2.04 -3.56
CA ALA A 70 9.55 2.10 -3.73
C ALA A 70 10.20 3.36 -3.12
N THR A 71 9.42 4.42 -2.91
CA THR A 71 9.86 5.68 -2.31
C THR A 71 9.52 5.80 -0.82
N SER A 72 8.87 4.77 -0.23
CA SER A 72 8.57 4.69 1.20
C SER A 72 9.39 3.55 1.84
N PRO A 73 10.51 3.87 2.52
CA PRO A 73 11.36 2.86 3.16
C PRO A 73 10.64 2.07 4.27
N GLN A 74 9.54 2.60 4.81
CA GLN A 74 8.75 1.97 5.87
C GLN A 74 7.55 1.20 5.33
N ASN A 75 7.43 1.01 4.01
CA ASN A 75 6.36 0.23 3.43
C ASN A 75 6.53 -1.27 3.75
N ILE A 76 5.48 -1.88 4.31
CA ILE A 76 5.48 -3.30 4.69
C ILE A 76 4.87 -4.21 3.62
N SER A 77 4.21 -3.64 2.61
CA SER A 77 3.56 -4.40 1.53
C SER A 77 4.52 -4.64 0.36
N THR A 78 4.18 -5.63 -0.46
CA THR A 78 4.80 -5.85 -1.77
C THR A 78 3.91 -5.23 -2.85
N PRO A 79 4.45 -4.40 -3.77
CA PRO A 79 3.65 -3.80 -4.82
C PRO A 79 3.20 -4.83 -5.86
N SER A 80 2.09 -4.55 -6.56
CA SER A 80 1.52 -5.41 -7.59
C SER A 80 2.47 -5.62 -8.78
N ILE A 81 3.33 -4.63 -9.06
CA ILE A 81 4.36 -4.68 -10.10
C ILE A 81 5.69 -4.15 -9.58
N SER A 82 6.78 -4.58 -10.20
CA SER A 82 8.12 -4.07 -9.88
C SER A 82 8.55 -3.00 -10.89
N LEU A 83 9.04 -1.87 -10.37
CA LEU A 83 9.66 -0.81 -11.17
C LEU A 83 11.18 -0.89 -11.05
N SER A 84 11.87 -0.82 -12.19
CA SER A 84 13.32 -0.64 -12.17
C SER A 84 13.68 0.76 -11.70
N ARG A 85 14.91 0.94 -11.22
CA ARG A 85 15.42 2.26 -10.82
C ARG A 85 15.28 3.32 -11.93
N LYS A 86 15.50 2.94 -13.19
CA LYS A 86 15.33 3.83 -14.35
C LYS A 86 13.89 4.31 -14.50
N LYS A 87 12.91 3.41 -14.31
CA LYS A 87 11.48 3.76 -14.36
C LYS A 87 11.08 4.67 -13.21
N ILE A 88 11.58 4.42 -12.00
CA ILE A 88 11.34 5.31 -10.84
C ILE A 88 11.88 6.71 -11.11
N ILE A 89 13.10 6.84 -11.63
CA ILE A 89 13.69 8.14 -11.98
C ILE A 89 12.85 8.85 -13.06
N PHE A 90 12.42 8.12 -14.08
CA PHE A 90 11.60 8.66 -15.16
C PHE A 90 10.24 9.19 -14.68
N LEU A 91 9.58 8.48 -13.75
CA LEU A 91 8.24 8.84 -13.26
C LEU A 91 8.25 9.98 -12.23
N ARG A 92 9.40 10.27 -11.60
CA ARG A 92 9.50 11.21 -10.48
C ARG A 92 8.87 12.58 -10.74
N PRO A 93 9.15 13.28 -11.85
CA PRO A 93 8.62 14.62 -12.08
C PRO A 93 7.08 14.66 -12.06
N THR A 94 6.44 13.67 -12.67
CA THR A 94 4.97 13.55 -12.70
C THR A 94 4.41 13.23 -11.31
N MET A 95 5.03 12.29 -10.59
CA MET A 95 4.54 11.80 -9.29
C MET A 95 4.69 12.82 -8.14
N GLU A 96 5.61 13.77 -8.27
CA GLU A 96 5.82 14.87 -7.31
C GLU A 96 4.94 16.08 -7.61
N ALA A 97 4.56 16.30 -8.88
CA ALA A 97 3.64 17.37 -9.27
C ALA A 97 2.18 17.09 -8.87
N GLU A 98 1.80 15.83 -8.73
CA GLU A 98 0.44 15.39 -8.33
C GLU A 98 0.21 15.38 -6.80
N ARG A 99 1.07 16.04 -6.02
CA ARG A 99 1.05 16.02 -4.55
C ARG A 99 0.28 17.19 -3.96
#